data_AF-A0A366FNC5-F1
#
_entry.id   AF-A0A366FNC5-F1
#
_cell.length_a   1.000
_cell.length_b   1.000
_cell.length_c   1.000
_cell.angle_alpha   90.00
_cell.angle_beta   90.00
_cell.angle_gamma   90.00
#
_symmetry.space_group_name_H-M   'P 1'
#
loop_
_entity.id
_entity.type
_entity.pdbx_description
1 polymer ?
#
loop_
_entity_poly.entity_id
_entity_poly.type
_entity_poly.pdbx_seq_one_letter_code
_entity_poly.pdbx_strand_id
1 'polypeptide(L)'
;MVKAALVENRVAKGQTPSSALTAGVGANETGTARIETVMIPAQSHVPMILEEAQMATKTDFTADEWKLLLQSPLVVAVAISSADPSGLIGLIKESMASARALLAAVSDPDADALVKAVATDYETSEGRVAAQDGFRAAIAGAKLPAELVAKATEALKATAAVLDAKGGADAVPFKTWLAGVAKAVAEAAPEGGFLGFGGTQVSDAERATVAEVAAALGVPAPAV
;
A
#
# COMPACT_ATOMS: atom_id res chain seq x y z
N MET A 1 -35.40 -38.29 -10.81
CA MET A 1 -35.68 -38.35 -9.36
C MET A 1 -34.53 -37.61 -8.67
N VAL A 2 -34.52 -36.27 -8.58
CA VAL A 2 -35.24 -35.31 -7.69
C VAL A 2 -34.65 -35.22 -6.26
N LYS A 3 -34.31 -33.97 -5.89
CA LYS A 3 -34.11 -33.30 -4.57
C LYS A 3 -32.65 -32.92 -4.28
N ALA A 4 -32.18 -31.68 -4.50
CA ALA A 4 -32.59 -30.38 -3.93
C ALA A 4 -32.49 -30.34 -2.40
N ALA A 5 -31.36 -29.84 -1.89
CA ALA A 5 -31.14 -29.53 -0.48
C ALA A 5 -31.35 -28.03 -0.24
N LEU A 6 -32.22 -27.78 0.73
CA LEU A 6 -32.83 -26.54 1.16
C LEU A 6 -31.88 -25.81 2.13
N VAL A 7 -31.58 -24.54 1.87
CA VAL A 7 -30.97 -23.63 2.85
C VAL A 7 -32.11 -22.94 3.61
N GLU A 8 -32.21 -23.22 4.91
CA GLU A 8 -33.16 -22.58 5.81
C GLU A 8 -32.72 -21.13 6.09
N ASN A 9 -33.51 -20.16 5.63
CA ASN A 9 -33.38 -18.76 5.97
C ASN A 9 -34.31 -18.44 7.15
N ARG A 10 -33.73 -18.20 8.34
CA ARG A 10 -34.49 -17.80 9.53
C ARG A 10 -34.74 -16.29 9.52
N VAL A 11 -36.02 -15.96 9.43
CA VAL A 11 -36.60 -14.62 9.57
C VAL A 11 -36.39 -14.09 10.99
N ALA A 12 -35.71 -12.95 11.13
CA ALA A 12 -35.75 -12.11 12.33
C ALA A 12 -36.42 -10.77 11.99
N LYS A 13 -37.57 -10.55 12.62
CA LYS A 13 -38.37 -9.32 12.56
C LYS A 13 -37.66 -8.20 13.34
N GLY A 14 -37.44 -7.07 12.68
CA GLY A 14 -37.02 -5.80 13.29
C GLY A 14 -38.03 -4.73 12.95
N GLN A 15 -38.70 -4.23 13.98
CA GLN A 15 -39.90 -3.41 13.97
C GLN A 15 -39.52 -1.92 13.95
N THR A 16 -40.08 -1.14 13.02
CA THR A 16 -39.94 0.33 12.98
C THR A 16 -41.13 1.00 13.70
N PRO A 17 -40.91 2.10 14.44
CA PRO A 17 -41.99 2.78 15.13
C PRO A 17 -42.81 3.68 14.21
N SER A 18 -44.07 3.79 14.60
CA SER A 18 -45.22 4.45 13.98
C SER A 18 -45.07 5.97 13.87
N SER A 19 -45.28 6.52 12.67
CA SER A 19 -45.56 7.93 12.45
C SER A 19 -47.07 8.16 12.55
N ALA A 20 -47.51 8.85 13.61
CA ALA A 20 -48.86 9.37 13.74
C ALA A 20 -48.95 10.70 12.97
N LEU A 21 -49.76 10.75 11.91
CA LEU A 21 -50.18 11.99 11.25
C LEU A 21 -51.64 12.26 11.63
N THR A 22 -51.84 13.29 12.45
CA THR A 22 -53.16 13.77 12.89
C THR A 22 -53.86 14.47 11.73
N ALA A 23 -54.87 13.84 11.12
CA ALA A 23 -55.77 14.49 10.18
C ALA A 23 -56.99 15.05 10.94
N GLY A 24 -57.09 16.39 11.00
CA GLY A 24 -58.27 17.09 11.51
C GLY A 24 -59.43 16.97 10.51
N VAL A 25 -60.55 16.42 10.98
CA VAL A 25 -61.82 16.38 10.26
C VAL A 25 -62.60 17.66 10.56
N GLY A 26 -62.69 18.55 9.57
CA GLY A 26 -63.66 19.65 9.53
C GLY A 26 -64.86 19.22 8.69
N ALA A 27 -66.04 19.26 9.27
CA ALA A 27 -67.28 18.85 8.63
C ALA A 27 -67.91 19.97 7.79
N ASN A 28 -68.50 19.53 6.67
CA ASN A 28 -69.80 19.92 6.12
C ASN A 28 -69.88 20.79 4.83
N GLU A 29 -70.75 20.27 3.97
CA GLU A 29 -71.64 20.89 2.98
C GLU A 29 -71.10 21.39 1.62
N THR A 30 -71.60 20.68 0.59
CA THR A 30 -71.73 21.05 -0.83
C THR A 30 -70.48 21.15 -1.71
N GLY A 31 -70.47 20.34 -2.78
CA GLY A 31 -69.80 20.69 -4.04
C GLY A 31 -68.60 19.81 -4.44
N THR A 32 -68.88 18.80 -5.27
CA THR A 32 -68.01 18.29 -6.35
C THR A 32 -66.55 17.98 -6.00
N ALA A 33 -66.24 16.70 -5.74
CA ALA A 33 -64.87 16.21 -5.63
C ALA A 33 -64.15 16.25 -7.00
N ARG A 34 -63.09 17.06 -7.12
CA ARG A 34 -62.07 16.94 -8.17
C ARG A 34 -60.99 15.99 -7.65
N ILE A 35 -60.67 14.93 -8.41
CA ILE A 35 -59.50 14.08 -8.17
C ILE A 35 -58.30 14.78 -8.81
N GLU A 36 -57.45 15.40 -8.00
CA GLU A 36 -56.10 15.78 -8.45
C GLU A 36 -55.21 14.54 -8.38
N THR A 37 -54.84 14.02 -9.56
CA THR A 37 -53.77 13.04 -9.71
C THR A 37 -52.45 13.70 -9.30
N VAL A 38 -51.99 13.41 -8.08
CA VAL A 38 -50.62 13.73 -7.66
C VAL A 38 -49.67 12.81 -8.41
N MET A 39 -48.99 13.36 -9.39
CA MET A 39 -47.92 12.71 -10.15
C MET A 39 -46.69 12.55 -9.25
N ILE A 40 -46.42 11.33 -8.79
CA ILE A 40 -45.17 10.98 -8.11
C ILE A 40 -44.07 10.95 -9.18
N PRO A 41 -43.00 11.76 -9.10
CA PRO A 41 -41.93 11.70 -10.09
C PRO A 41 -41.19 10.36 -9.98
N ALA A 42 -40.93 9.75 -11.14
CA ALA A 42 -40.11 8.55 -11.26
C ALA A 42 -38.72 8.84 -10.68
N GLN A 43 -38.28 7.97 -9.78
CA GLN A 43 -36.96 8.02 -9.16
C GLN A 43 -35.89 8.11 -10.26
N SER A 44 -35.19 9.25 -10.31
CA SER A 44 -33.96 9.40 -11.07
C SER A 44 -32.97 8.35 -10.55
N HIS A 45 -32.70 7.35 -11.38
CA HIS A 45 -31.66 6.36 -11.14
C HIS A 45 -30.32 7.09 -11.12
N VAL A 46 -29.87 7.51 -9.95
CA VAL A 46 -28.50 7.92 -9.72
C VAL A 46 -27.69 6.63 -9.80
N PRO A 47 -26.86 6.40 -10.83
CA PRO A 47 -25.98 5.25 -10.80
C PRO A 47 -25.05 5.45 -9.61
N MET A 48 -25.13 4.56 -8.63
CA MET A 48 -24.09 4.35 -7.65
C MET A 48 -22.89 3.84 -8.44
N ILE A 49 -22.05 4.76 -8.91
CA ILE A 49 -20.70 4.43 -9.37
C ILE A 49 -20.01 3.95 -8.10
N LEU A 50 -20.02 2.64 -7.89
CA LEU A 50 -18.97 2.01 -7.11
C LEU A 50 -17.71 2.37 -7.88
N GLU A 51 -16.97 3.34 -7.36
CA GLU A 51 -15.64 3.67 -7.84
C GLU A 51 -14.84 2.38 -7.74
N GLU A 52 -14.73 1.66 -8.86
CA GLU A 52 -13.71 0.61 -8.98
C GLU A 52 -12.42 1.35 -8.69
N ALA A 53 -11.84 1.09 -7.52
CA ALA A 53 -10.67 1.81 -7.04
C ALA A 53 -9.62 1.74 -8.15
N GLN A 54 -9.38 2.89 -8.80
CA GLN A 54 -8.57 2.95 -10.01
C GLN A 54 -7.18 2.40 -9.67
N MET A 55 -6.79 1.31 -10.34
CA MET A 55 -5.45 0.74 -10.21
C MET A 55 -4.45 1.64 -10.94
N ALA A 56 -3.35 1.97 -10.27
CA ALA A 56 -2.29 2.79 -10.85
C ALA A 56 -1.42 1.97 -11.79
N THR A 57 -1.01 2.61 -12.88
CA THR A 57 -0.12 2.05 -13.89
C THR A 57 1.09 2.96 -14.05
N LYS A 58 2.15 2.44 -14.68
CA LYS A 58 3.35 3.22 -14.99
C LYS A 58 3.05 4.54 -15.72
N THR A 59 2.02 4.59 -16.56
CA THR A 59 1.66 5.79 -17.34
C THR A 59 1.02 6.90 -16.51
N ASP A 60 0.57 6.61 -15.29
CA ASP A 60 0.02 7.61 -14.37
C ASP A 60 1.13 8.43 -13.69
N PHE A 61 2.38 7.97 -13.78
CA PHE A 61 3.56 8.62 -13.23
C PHE A 61 4.37 9.30 -14.33
N THR A 62 4.91 10.48 -14.02
CA THR A 62 5.97 11.08 -14.82
C THR A 62 7.24 10.23 -14.75
N ALA A 63 8.19 10.47 -15.65
CA ALA A 63 9.46 9.74 -15.65
C ALA A 63 10.23 9.86 -14.32
N ASP A 64 10.23 11.05 -13.71
CA ASP A 64 10.91 11.29 -12.43
C ASP A 64 10.18 10.63 -11.25
N GLU A 65 8.85 10.65 -11.25
CA GLU A 65 8.04 9.95 -10.24
C GLU A 65 8.21 8.43 -10.36
N TRP A 66 8.18 7.90 -11.57
CA TRP A 66 8.43 6.48 -11.80
C TRP A 66 9.83 6.07 -11.35
N LYS A 67 10.82 6.96 -11.55
CA LYS A 67 12.18 6.77 -11.05
C LYS A 67 12.26 6.75 -9.52
N LEU A 68 11.44 7.52 -8.80
CA LEU A 68 11.29 7.42 -7.34
C LEU A 68 10.75 6.04 -6.92
N LEU A 69 9.75 5.52 -7.63
CA LEU A 69 9.20 4.20 -7.37
C LEU A 69 10.25 3.11 -7.64
N LEU A 70 10.93 3.16 -8.78
CA LEU A 70 11.97 2.20 -9.16
C LEU A 70 13.13 2.16 -8.18
N GLN A 71 13.66 3.30 -7.73
CA GLN A 71 14.81 3.30 -6.82
C GLN A 71 14.46 2.90 -5.39
N SER A 72 13.18 2.98 -5.01
CA SER A 72 12.76 2.89 -3.60
C SER A 72 13.18 1.61 -2.88
N PRO A 73 13.23 0.40 -3.49
CA PRO A 73 13.73 -0.79 -2.79
C PRO A 73 15.22 -0.70 -2.44
N LEU A 74 16.04 -0.10 -3.30
CA LEU A 74 17.47 0.14 -3.04
C LEU A 74 17.66 1.18 -1.94
N VAL A 75 16.82 2.21 -1.93
CA VAL A 75 16.81 3.26 -0.90
C VAL A 75 16.45 2.66 0.47
N VAL A 76 15.46 1.76 0.54
CA VAL A 76 15.15 1.04 1.78
C VAL A 76 16.35 0.22 2.26
N ALA A 77 16.99 -0.54 1.36
CA ALA A 77 18.12 -1.38 1.72
C ALA A 77 19.30 -0.59 2.29
N VAL A 78 19.67 0.54 1.67
CA VAL A 78 20.76 1.37 2.18
C VAL A 78 20.42 2.02 3.52
N ALA A 79 19.16 2.37 3.77
CA ALA A 79 18.74 2.93 5.07
C ALA A 79 19.01 1.92 6.20
N ILE A 80 18.50 0.69 6.04
CA ILE A 80 18.65 -0.35 7.06
C ILE A 80 20.12 -0.71 7.28
N SER A 81 20.88 -0.91 6.21
CA SER A 81 22.28 -1.32 6.35
C SER A 81 23.23 -0.20 6.81
N SER A 82 22.84 1.06 6.64
CA SER A 82 23.58 2.21 7.19
C SER A 82 23.31 2.43 8.68
N ALA A 83 22.24 1.84 9.23
CA ALA A 83 21.88 1.99 10.64
C ALA A 83 22.88 1.34 11.59
N ASP A 84 23.50 0.23 11.17
CA ASP A 84 24.55 -0.47 11.92
C ASP A 84 25.65 -0.98 10.98
N PRO A 85 26.62 -0.12 10.59
CA PRO A 85 27.69 -0.49 9.68
C PRO A 85 28.65 -1.56 10.26
N SER A 86 28.58 -1.81 11.57
CA SER A 86 29.39 -2.81 12.28
C SER A 86 28.87 -4.25 12.19
N GLY A 87 27.67 -4.49 11.63
CA GLY A 87 27.07 -5.82 11.41
C GLY A 87 27.74 -6.73 10.35
N LEU A 88 28.99 -6.42 9.98
CA LEU A 88 29.99 -7.18 9.19
C LEU A 88 29.66 -7.67 7.75
N ILE A 89 28.43 -7.59 7.23
CA ILE A 89 28.10 -8.09 5.86
C ILE A 89 27.06 -7.18 5.15
N GLY A 90 27.01 -5.87 5.43
CA GLY A 90 25.97 -4.95 4.93
C GLY A 90 25.82 -4.91 3.39
N LEU A 91 26.90 -4.62 2.66
CA LEU A 91 26.85 -4.35 1.21
C LEU A 91 26.47 -5.57 0.33
N ILE A 92 26.76 -6.81 0.75
CA ILE A 92 26.39 -8.03 0.00
C ILE A 92 24.96 -8.47 0.33
N LYS A 93 24.51 -8.27 1.58
CA LYS A 93 23.12 -8.53 2.00
C LYS A 93 22.14 -7.60 1.28
N GLU A 94 22.49 -6.32 1.16
CA GLU A 94 21.67 -5.27 0.53
C GLU A 94 21.25 -5.64 -0.90
N SER A 95 22.21 -6.03 -1.73
CA SER A 95 21.96 -6.39 -3.13
C SER A 95 21.13 -7.66 -3.27
N MET A 96 21.32 -8.64 -2.39
CA MET A 96 20.61 -9.92 -2.43
C MET A 96 19.19 -9.83 -1.86
N ALA A 97 18.98 -9.12 -0.76
CA ALA A 97 17.65 -8.94 -0.16
C ALA A 97 16.74 -8.10 -1.06
N SER A 98 17.26 -7.00 -1.62
CA SER A 98 16.51 -6.19 -2.60
C SER A 98 16.17 -6.99 -3.85
N ALA A 99 17.13 -7.76 -4.38
CA ALA A 99 16.90 -8.62 -5.54
C ALA A 99 15.89 -9.74 -5.25
N ARG A 100 15.94 -10.35 -4.05
CA ARG A 100 14.96 -11.36 -3.62
C ARG A 100 13.57 -10.77 -3.46
N ALA A 101 13.44 -9.57 -2.89
CA ALA A 101 12.14 -8.94 -2.73
C ALA A 101 11.51 -8.55 -4.08
N LEU A 102 12.31 -8.06 -5.02
CA LEU A 102 11.90 -7.84 -6.40
C LEU A 102 11.49 -9.16 -7.08
N LEU A 103 12.29 -10.21 -6.94
CA LEU A 103 11.98 -11.52 -7.52
C LEU A 103 10.72 -12.16 -6.92
N ALA A 104 10.52 -12.02 -5.60
CA ALA A 104 9.33 -12.49 -4.90
C ALA A 104 8.09 -11.74 -5.41
N ALA A 105 8.18 -10.42 -5.60
CA ALA A 105 7.12 -9.62 -6.18
C ALA A 105 6.72 -10.06 -7.60
N VAL A 106 7.70 -10.39 -8.47
CA VAL A 106 7.39 -10.93 -9.82
C VAL A 106 6.74 -12.31 -9.76
N SER A 107 7.15 -13.14 -8.79
CA SER A 107 6.72 -14.54 -8.70
C SER A 107 5.41 -14.75 -7.94
N ASP A 108 4.95 -13.74 -7.19
CA ASP A 108 3.75 -13.80 -6.37
C ASP A 108 2.49 -13.47 -7.21
N PRO A 109 1.58 -14.44 -7.42
CA PRO A 109 0.35 -14.19 -8.17
C PRO A 109 -0.55 -13.15 -7.50
N ASP A 110 -0.45 -12.98 -6.18
CA ASP A 110 -1.28 -12.08 -5.38
C ASP A 110 -0.60 -10.72 -5.13
N ALA A 111 0.64 -10.51 -5.62
CA ALA A 111 1.30 -9.23 -5.49
C ALA A 111 0.55 -8.12 -6.25
N ASP A 112 0.57 -6.94 -5.64
CA ASP A 112 -0.01 -5.70 -6.14
C ASP A 112 0.47 -5.34 -7.56
N ALA A 113 -0.42 -4.73 -8.36
CA ALA A 113 -0.16 -4.50 -9.78
C ALA A 113 0.97 -3.49 -9.99
N LEU A 114 1.03 -2.43 -9.18
CA LEU A 114 2.09 -1.43 -9.24
C LEU A 114 3.44 -2.01 -8.79
N VAL A 115 3.43 -2.85 -7.75
CA VAL A 115 4.62 -3.59 -7.30
C VAL A 115 5.18 -4.50 -8.42
N LYS A 116 4.29 -5.25 -9.11
CA LYS A 116 4.67 -6.07 -10.27
C LYS A 116 5.24 -5.22 -11.41
N ALA A 117 4.61 -4.08 -11.71
CA ALA A 117 5.08 -3.20 -12.78
C ALA A 117 6.51 -2.67 -12.52
N VAL A 118 6.82 -2.28 -11.28
CA VAL A 118 8.18 -1.89 -10.87
C VAL A 118 9.14 -3.07 -11.01
N ALA A 119 8.75 -4.25 -10.55
CA ALA A 119 9.61 -5.43 -10.58
C ALA A 119 9.89 -5.92 -12.01
N THR A 120 8.90 -5.87 -12.91
CA THR A 120 9.07 -6.16 -14.35
C THR A 120 10.00 -5.13 -15.02
N ASP A 121 9.89 -3.85 -14.68
CA ASP A 121 10.77 -2.83 -15.25
C ASP A 121 12.25 -3.08 -14.91
N TYR A 122 12.54 -3.63 -13.73
CA TYR A 122 13.89 -4.05 -13.33
C TYR A 122 14.49 -5.17 -14.20
N GLU A 123 13.67 -5.91 -14.96
CA GLU A 123 14.14 -6.92 -15.91
C GLU A 123 14.75 -6.26 -17.17
N THR A 124 14.40 -5.01 -17.44
CA THR A 124 14.96 -4.21 -18.55
C THR A 124 16.28 -3.54 -18.18
N SER A 125 17.13 -3.27 -19.16
CA SER A 125 18.38 -2.52 -18.92
C SER A 125 18.10 -1.07 -18.55
N GLU A 126 17.10 -0.47 -19.19
CA GLU A 126 16.66 0.89 -18.98
C GLU A 126 16.13 1.10 -17.56
N GLY A 127 15.27 0.18 -17.07
CA GLY A 127 14.74 0.22 -15.71
C GLY A 127 15.84 0.08 -14.65
N ARG A 128 16.82 -0.83 -14.86
CA ARG A 128 17.97 -0.95 -13.96
C ARG A 128 18.82 0.31 -13.92
N VAL A 129 19.09 0.93 -15.07
CA VAL A 129 19.85 2.19 -15.14
C VAL A 129 19.08 3.31 -14.44
N ALA A 130 17.79 3.44 -14.71
CA ALA A 130 16.93 4.45 -14.06
C ALA A 130 16.91 4.30 -12.53
N ALA A 131 16.77 3.07 -12.04
CA ALA A 131 16.82 2.77 -10.61
C ALA A 131 18.17 3.13 -9.97
N GLN A 132 19.29 2.75 -10.61
CA GLN A 132 20.63 3.07 -10.13
C GLN A 132 20.92 4.58 -10.13
N ASP A 133 20.51 5.28 -11.19
CA ASP A 133 20.70 6.72 -11.29
C ASP A 133 19.82 7.48 -10.30
N GLY A 134 18.60 6.98 -10.05
CA GLY A 134 17.72 7.51 -9.00
C GLY A 134 18.38 7.36 -7.65
N PHE A 135 18.76 6.12 -7.31
CA PHE A 135 19.42 5.80 -6.06
C PHE A 135 20.64 6.68 -5.82
N ARG A 136 21.56 6.77 -6.79
CA ARG A 136 22.76 7.63 -6.70
C ARG A 136 22.41 9.09 -6.44
N ALA A 137 21.36 9.61 -7.08
CA ALA A 137 20.91 10.98 -6.87
C ALA A 137 20.32 11.17 -5.47
N ALA A 138 19.50 10.22 -4.98
CA ALA A 138 18.89 10.27 -3.66
C ALA A 138 19.94 10.33 -2.53
N ILE A 139 21.00 9.53 -2.63
CA ILE A 139 22.06 9.49 -1.62
C ILE A 139 23.23 10.45 -1.90
N ALA A 140 23.16 11.27 -2.95
CA ALA A 140 24.27 12.11 -3.37
C ALA A 140 24.74 13.06 -2.24
N GLY A 141 26.05 13.11 -2.04
CA GLY A 141 26.69 13.99 -1.07
C GLY A 141 26.71 13.47 0.38
N ALA A 142 26.05 12.35 0.69
CA ALA A 142 26.22 11.70 1.99
C ALA A 142 27.62 11.08 2.11
N LYS A 143 28.25 11.31 3.25
CA LYS A 143 29.58 10.81 3.60
C LYS A 143 29.57 9.95 4.86
N LEU A 144 28.54 10.10 5.68
CA LEU A 144 28.37 9.38 6.94
C LEU A 144 27.14 8.46 6.87
N PRO A 145 27.15 7.31 7.58
CA PRO A 145 26.00 6.40 7.61
C PRO A 145 24.69 7.08 8.04
N ALA A 146 24.74 7.95 9.04
CA ALA A 146 23.56 8.71 9.49
C ALA A 146 23.01 9.65 8.40
N GLU A 147 23.87 10.21 7.53
CA GLU A 147 23.43 11.03 6.41
C GLU A 147 22.77 10.18 5.31
N LEU A 148 23.23 8.95 5.11
CA LEU A 148 22.60 7.99 4.20
C LEU A 148 21.19 7.62 4.69
N VAL A 149 21.03 7.32 5.98
CA VAL A 149 19.71 7.07 6.59
C VAL A 149 18.79 8.27 6.37
N ALA A 150 19.23 9.49 6.73
CA ALA A 150 18.42 10.69 6.59
C ALA A 150 17.97 10.95 5.14
N LYS A 151 18.88 10.82 4.17
CA LYS A 151 18.55 10.97 2.73
C LYS A 151 17.64 9.87 2.22
N ALA A 152 17.85 8.64 2.67
CA ALA A 152 16.98 7.54 2.29
C ALA A 152 15.55 7.76 2.84
N THR A 153 15.41 8.16 4.10
CA THR A 153 14.12 8.53 4.69
C THR A 153 13.46 9.68 3.92
N GLU A 154 14.21 10.69 3.48
CA GLU A 154 13.69 11.79 2.66
C GLU A 154 13.16 11.30 1.30
N ALA A 155 13.93 10.46 0.60
CA ALA A 155 13.52 9.87 -0.66
C ALA A 155 12.26 8.98 -0.51
N LEU A 156 12.15 8.22 0.60
CA LEU A 156 10.98 7.40 0.88
C LEU A 156 9.74 8.24 1.19
N LYS A 157 9.88 9.40 1.85
CA LYS A 157 8.79 10.38 2.01
C LYS A 157 8.32 10.92 0.65
N ALA A 158 9.25 11.22 -0.26
CA ALA A 158 8.90 11.65 -1.61
C ALA A 158 8.16 10.55 -2.39
N THR A 159 8.61 9.30 -2.30
CA THR A 159 7.91 8.15 -2.88
C THR A 159 6.50 7.98 -2.28
N ALA A 160 6.36 8.08 -0.96
CA ALA A 160 5.07 8.00 -0.28
C ALA A 160 4.11 9.10 -0.74
N ALA A 161 4.58 10.34 -0.89
CA ALA A 161 3.77 11.45 -1.37
C ALA A 161 3.28 11.24 -2.81
N VAL A 162 4.11 10.67 -3.68
CA VAL A 162 3.73 10.32 -5.06
C VAL A 162 2.67 9.21 -5.06
N LEU A 163 2.83 8.19 -4.22
CA LEU A 163 1.87 7.10 -4.08
C LEU A 163 0.55 7.59 -3.49
N ASP A 164 0.56 8.47 -2.49
CA ASP A 164 -0.66 9.04 -1.91
C ASP A 164 -1.41 9.93 -2.91
N ALA A 165 -0.69 10.60 -3.81
CA ALA A 165 -1.29 11.45 -4.83
C ALA A 165 -1.84 10.68 -6.05
N LYS A 166 -1.19 9.57 -6.45
CA LYS A 166 -1.41 8.92 -7.76
C LYS A 166 -1.58 7.41 -7.71
N GLY A 167 -1.27 6.78 -6.58
CA GLY A 167 -1.25 5.33 -6.44
C GLY A 167 -2.64 4.71 -6.29
N GLY A 168 -3.69 5.50 -6.01
CA GLY A 168 -5.05 4.98 -5.90
C GLY A 168 -5.15 3.78 -4.96
N ALA A 169 -5.66 2.66 -5.47
CA ALA A 169 -5.75 1.40 -4.71
C ALA A 169 -4.39 0.78 -4.36
N ASP A 170 -3.36 0.98 -5.20
CA ASP A 170 -2.03 0.40 -5.07
C ASP A 170 -1.13 1.15 -4.07
N ALA A 171 -1.51 2.36 -3.65
CA ALA A 171 -0.68 3.22 -2.79
C ALA A 171 -0.30 2.54 -1.46
N VAL A 172 -1.29 2.02 -0.73
CA VAL A 172 -1.05 1.34 0.55
C VAL A 172 -0.31 0.01 0.36
N PRO A 173 -0.74 -0.90 -0.55
CA PRO A 173 -0.01 -2.13 -0.84
C PRO A 173 1.48 -1.90 -1.19
N PHE A 174 1.79 -0.92 -2.04
CA PHE A 174 3.16 -0.63 -2.43
C PHE A 174 4.01 -0.16 -1.24
N LYS A 175 3.47 0.74 -0.40
CA LYS A 175 4.16 1.23 0.81
C LYS A 175 4.36 0.11 1.84
N THR A 176 3.37 -0.77 2.01
CA THR A 176 3.49 -1.96 2.85
C THR A 176 4.54 -2.93 2.32
N TRP A 177 4.63 -3.12 1.00
CA TRP A 177 5.67 -3.93 0.38
C TRP A 177 7.07 -3.35 0.68
N LEU A 178 7.29 -2.04 0.55
CA LEU A 178 8.56 -1.40 0.90
C LEU A 178 8.92 -1.58 2.39
N ALA A 179 7.95 -1.48 3.30
CA ALA A 179 8.18 -1.79 4.71
C ALA A 179 8.57 -3.27 4.92
N GLY A 180 7.99 -4.20 4.14
CA GLY A 180 8.39 -5.59 4.08
C GLY A 180 9.82 -5.80 3.58
N VAL A 181 10.26 -5.02 2.58
CA VAL A 181 11.66 -5.00 2.13
C VAL A 181 12.58 -4.60 3.27
N ALA A 182 12.22 -3.56 4.04
CA ALA A 182 13.01 -3.09 5.17
C ALA A 182 13.23 -4.21 6.20
N LYS A 183 12.13 -4.90 6.55
CA LYS A 183 12.17 -6.08 7.41
C LYS A 183 13.07 -7.19 6.84
N ALA A 184 12.91 -7.54 5.58
CA ALA A 184 13.70 -8.60 4.95
C ALA A 184 15.20 -8.28 4.92
N VAL A 185 15.56 -7.00 4.73
CA VAL A 185 16.96 -6.54 4.78
C VAL A 185 17.51 -6.65 6.21
N ALA A 186 16.74 -6.22 7.21
CA ALA A 186 17.13 -6.30 8.61
C ALA A 186 17.32 -7.74 9.09
N GLU A 187 16.44 -8.66 8.68
CA GLU A 187 16.49 -10.08 9.05
C GLU A 187 17.51 -10.89 8.23
N ALA A 188 18.08 -10.33 7.17
CA ALA A 188 19.06 -11.04 6.34
C ALA A 188 20.37 -11.24 7.11
N ALA A 189 20.51 -12.33 7.88
CA ALA A 189 21.77 -12.83 8.40
C ALA A 189 22.20 -14.09 7.62
N PRO A 190 23.50 -14.30 7.32
CA PRO A 190 23.94 -15.63 6.94
C PRO A 190 23.80 -16.55 8.14
N GLU A 191 23.27 -17.73 7.89
CA GLU A 191 23.29 -18.82 8.85
C GLU A 191 24.74 -19.02 9.33
N GLY A 192 25.00 -18.78 10.61
CA GLY A 192 26.31 -18.95 11.21
C GLY A 192 27.01 -17.64 11.57
N GLY A 193 26.73 -17.18 12.80
CA GLY A 193 27.67 -16.31 13.51
C GLY A 193 29.06 -16.96 13.56
N PHE A 194 30.09 -16.14 13.44
CA PHE A 194 31.50 -16.56 13.55
C PHE A 194 31.66 -17.50 14.78
N LEU A 195 32.02 -18.77 14.52
CA LEU A 195 32.22 -19.85 15.50
C LEU A 195 30.97 -20.53 16.11
N GLY A 196 29.78 -20.43 15.52
CA GLY A 196 28.62 -21.24 15.96
C GLY A 196 27.97 -20.74 17.26
N PHE A 197 28.21 -19.49 17.63
CA PHE A 197 27.44 -18.77 18.66
C PHE A 197 26.42 -17.87 17.97
N GLY A 198 25.16 -17.98 18.42
CA GLY A 198 23.95 -17.50 17.75
C GLY A 198 24.02 -16.13 17.08
N GLY A 199 23.69 -16.09 15.80
CA GLY A 199 23.47 -14.87 15.02
C GLY A 199 22.01 -14.78 14.61
N THR A 200 21.15 -14.29 15.51
CA THR A 200 19.76 -13.94 15.18
C THR A 200 19.30 -12.82 16.10
N GLN A 201 19.87 -11.64 15.93
CA GLN A 201 19.16 -10.43 16.33
C GLN A 201 19.46 -9.37 15.29
N VAL A 202 18.38 -8.94 14.62
CA VAL A 202 18.28 -7.57 14.12
C VAL A 202 18.80 -6.65 15.23
N SER A 203 19.66 -5.69 14.94
CA SER A 203 20.17 -4.78 15.97
C SER A 203 19.09 -3.80 16.43
N ASP A 204 19.25 -3.16 17.59
CA ASP A 204 18.33 -2.11 18.04
C ASP A 204 18.28 -0.94 17.05
N ALA A 205 19.42 -0.64 16.39
CA ALA A 205 19.51 0.40 15.38
C ALA A 205 18.77 0.00 14.09
N GLU A 206 18.88 -1.25 13.65
CA GLU A 206 18.12 -1.77 12.50
C GLU A 206 16.61 -1.78 12.81
N ARG A 207 16.18 -2.23 14.00
CA ARG A 207 14.78 -2.17 14.43
C ARG A 207 14.23 -0.74 14.43
N ALA A 208 14.99 0.21 14.98
CA ALA A 208 14.61 1.61 14.99
C ALA A 208 14.47 2.17 13.56
N THR A 209 15.37 1.78 12.66
CA THR A 209 15.36 2.25 11.27
C THR A 209 14.22 1.62 10.47
N VAL A 210 13.85 0.36 10.72
CA VAL A 210 12.62 -0.24 10.15
C VAL A 210 11.38 0.56 10.56
N ALA A 211 11.30 0.99 11.82
CA ALA A 211 10.20 1.84 12.30
C ALA A 211 10.22 3.22 11.64
N GLU A 212 11.40 3.83 11.45
CA GLU A 212 11.55 5.10 10.75
C GLU A 212 11.13 5.02 9.28
N VAL A 213 11.54 3.96 8.58
CA VAL A 213 11.15 3.69 7.19
C VAL A 213 9.63 3.52 7.08
N ALA A 214 9.02 2.73 7.95
CA ALA A 214 7.57 2.55 7.95
C ALA A 214 6.81 3.87 8.24
N ALA A 215 7.32 4.68 9.17
CA ALA A 215 6.77 5.99 9.47
C ALA A 215 6.90 6.96 8.28
N ALA A 216 8.04 6.96 7.57
CA ALA A 216 8.25 7.74 6.35
C ALA A 216 7.28 7.35 5.22
N LEU A 217 6.92 6.07 5.16
CA LEU A 217 5.95 5.51 4.23
C LEU A 217 4.49 5.68 4.69
N GLY A 218 4.26 6.13 5.93
CA GLY A 218 2.90 6.27 6.48
C GLY A 218 2.16 4.94 6.63
N VAL A 219 2.88 3.84 6.92
CA VAL A 219 2.31 2.50 7.13
C VAL A 219 2.76 1.93 8.49
N PRO A 220 2.03 0.94 9.06
CA PRO A 220 2.46 0.28 10.29
C PRO A 220 3.83 -0.38 10.14
N ALA A 221 4.69 -0.24 11.15
CA ALA A 221 5.99 -0.91 11.17
C ALA A 221 5.82 -2.43 11.29
N PRO A 222 6.51 -3.23 10.45
CA PRO A 222 6.49 -4.67 10.60
C PRO A 222 7.29 -5.10 11.84
N ALA A 223 6.93 -6.23 12.44
CA ALA A 223 7.68 -6.82 13.55
C ALA A 223 9.02 -7.39 13.06
N VAL A 224 10.11 -7.00 13.73
CA VAL A 224 11.53 -7.35 13.47
C VAL A 224 12.30 -7.54 14.76
#